data_AF-A0A0G1QN07-F1
#
_entry.id   AF-A0A0G1QN07-F1
#
_cell.length_a   1.000
_cell.length_b   1.000
_cell.length_c   1.000
_cell.angle_alpha   90.00
_cell.angle_beta   90.00
_cell.angle_gamma   90.00
#
_symmetry.space_group_name_H-M   'P 1'
#
loop_
_entity.id
_entity.type
_entity.pdbx_description
1 polymer ?
#
loop_
_entity_poly.entity_id
_entity_poly.type
_entity_poly.pdbx_seq_one_letter_code
_entity_poly.pdbx_strand_id
1 'polypeptide(L)'
;MVIALLAVEAKAVRAKEFDYRVATLRNFLTEADSPLAAYADEFVASADQYGLDYRLVPAITGVESTFGKRIPQNSFNAYGWANGDYRFESWESSIDHVSMTLKTKYIDRGAPTIAKIGRRYAPPSSTWAGKVKYFVAKIDKLPLSFDI
;
A
#
# COMPACT_ATOMS: atom_id res chain seq x y z
N MET A 1 -4.42 -38.75 -38.81
CA MET A 1 -4.16 -37.39 -38.29
C MET A 1 -5.34 -36.94 -37.43
N VAL A 2 -5.55 -37.60 -36.28
CA VAL A 2 -6.64 -37.29 -35.32
C VAL A 2 -6.06 -37.35 -33.90
N ILE A 3 -4.95 -36.64 -33.70
CA ILE A 3 -4.34 -36.39 -32.38
C ILE A 3 -4.18 -34.87 -32.34
N ALA A 4 -5.18 -34.15 -31.82
CA ALA A 4 -5.06 -32.74 -31.42
C ALA A 4 -6.36 -32.12 -30.88
N LEU A 5 -7.52 -32.77 -30.93
CA LEU A 5 -8.80 -32.12 -30.60
C LEU A 5 -9.34 -32.42 -29.18
N LEU A 6 -8.47 -32.73 -28.22
CA LEU A 6 -8.84 -32.91 -26.80
C LEU A 6 -8.01 -32.02 -25.84
N ALA A 7 -7.20 -31.10 -26.36
CA ALA A 7 -6.40 -30.17 -25.56
C ALA A 7 -6.92 -28.72 -25.59
N VAL A 8 -8.08 -28.49 -26.21
CA VAL A 8 -8.71 -27.16 -26.27
C VAL A 8 -9.92 -27.20 -25.36
N GLU A 9 -9.72 -26.82 -24.09
CA GLU A 9 -10.69 -26.20 -23.16
C GLU A 9 -10.34 -26.42 -21.67
N ALA A 10 -9.11 -26.80 -21.33
CA ALA A 10 -8.56 -26.48 -20.01
C ALA A 10 -8.04 -25.02 -19.95
N LYS A 11 -8.77 -24.06 -20.51
CA LYS A 11 -8.57 -22.65 -20.13
C LYS A 11 -9.37 -22.45 -18.86
N ALA A 12 -8.78 -22.85 -17.75
CA ALA A 12 -9.29 -22.51 -16.44
C ALA A 12 -9.53 -21.00 -16.42
N VAL A 13 -10.80 -20.58 -16.36
CA VAL A 13 -11.14 -19.33 -15.71
C VAL A 13 -10.71 -19.57 -14.27
N ARG A 14 -9.43 -19.30 -13.97
CA ARG A 14 -8.92 -19.35 -12.60
C ARG A 14 -9.76 -18.30 -11.89
N ALA A 15 -10.69 -18.75 -11.05
CA ALA A 15 -11.35 -17.87 -10.10
C ALA A 15 -10.23 -17.04 -9.45
N LYS A 16 -10.35 -15.70 -9.47
CA LYS A 16 -9.38 -14.82 -8.81
C LYS A 16 -9.22 -15.38 -7.39
N GLU A 17 -8.05 -15.93 -7.08
CA GLU A 17 -7.85 -16.56 -5.78
C GLU A 17 -8.15 -15.54 -4.70
N PHE A 18 -8.80 -15.98 -3.63
CA PHE A 18 -9.12 -15.12 -2.52
C PHE A 18 -7.81 -14.64 -1.88
N ASP A 19 -7.53 -13.34 -2.02
CA ASP A 19 -6.41 -12.70 -1.35
C ASP A 19 -6.86 -12.14 0.01
N TYR A 20 -6.48 -12.84 1.07
CA TYR A 20 -6.83 -12.45 2.44
C TYR A 20 -6.29 -11.06 2.79
N ARG A 21 -5.18 -10.60 2.19
CA ARG A 21 -4.56 -9.30 2.47
C ARG A 21 -5.48 -8.18 1.99
N VAL A 22 -6.07 -8.36 0.81
CA VAL A 22 -7.05 -7.43 0.24
C VAL A 22 -8.28 -7.36 1.12
N ALA A 23 -8.84 -8.50 1.52
CA ALA A 23 -10.02 -8.54 2.40
C ALA A 23 -9.74 -7.89 3.76
N THR A 24 -8.58 -8.19 4.35
CA THR A 24 -8.13 -7.63 5.64
C THR A 24 -7.99 -6.12 5.57
N LEU A 25 -7.27 -5.62 4.56
CA LEU A 25 -7.05 -4.18 4.38
C LEU A 25 -8.36 -3.45 4.07
N ARG A 26 -9.21 -4.02 3.20
CA ARG A 26 -10.51 -3.45 2.86
C ARG A 26 -11.38 -3.29 4.11
N ASN A 27 -11.53 -4.35 4.89
CA ASN A 27 -12.34 -4.32 6.11
C ASN A 27 -11.82 -3.27 7.10
N PHE A 28 -10.50 -3.24 7.33
CA PHE A 28 -9.88 -2.26 8.22
C PHE A 28 -10.13 -0.81 7.77
N LEU A 29 -9.98 -0.52 6.47
CA LEU A 29 -10.22 0.81 5.91
C LEU A 29 -11.71 1.18 5.91
N THR A 30 -12.61 0.20 5.70
CA THR A 30 -14.05 0.38 5.83
C THR A 30 -14.44 0.75 7.26
N GLU A 31 -13.93 0.04 8.27
CA GLU A 31 -14.15 0.36 9.69
C GLU A 31 -13.60 1.74 10.08
N ALA A 32 -12.60 2.23 9.35
CA ALA A 32 -12.04 3.57 9.55
C ALA A 32 -12.79 4.68 8.77
N ASP A 33 -13.89 4.38 8.08
CA ASP A 33 -14.61 5.27 7.17
C ASP A 33 -13.69 5.91 6.11
N SER A 34 -12.73 5.14 5.60
CA SER A 34 -11.73 5.65 4.67
C SER A 34 -12.22 5.58 3.22
N PRO A 35 -12.02 6.64 2.40
CA PRO A 35 -12.24 6.58 0.96
C PRO A 35 -11.32 5.57 0.26
N LEU A 36 -10.24 5.14 0.92
CA LEU A 36 -9.25 4.20 0.40
C LEU A 36 -9.72 2.74 0.45
N ALA A 37 -10.84 2.43 1.12
CA ALA A 37 -11.33 1.05 1.26
C ALA A 37 -11.68 0.40 -0.08
N ALA A 38 -12.14 1.19 -1.05
CA ALA A 38 -12.39 0.72 -2.41
C ALA A 38 -11.10 0.23 -3.09
N TYR A 39 -9.95 0.83 -2.73
CA TYR A 39 -8.66 0.67 -3.39
C TYR A 39 -7.72 -0.34 -2.71
N ALA A 40 -8.27 -1.23 -1.88
CA ALA A 40 -7.47 -2.20 -1.12
C ALA A 40 -6.69 -3.17 -2.02
N ASP A 41 -7.25 -3.53 -3.18
CA ASP A 41 -6.54 -4.37 -4.15
C ASP A 41 -5.41 -3.64 -4.85
N GLU A 42 -5.53 -2.34 -5.11
CA GLU A 42 -4.45 -1.52 -5.65
C GLU A 42 -3.28 -1.42 -4.67
N PHE A 43 -3.55 -1.22 -3.38
CA PHE A 43 -2.49 -1.24 -2.37
C PHE A 43 -1.74 -2.57 -2.34
N VAL A 44 -2.46 -3.70 -2.36
CA VAL A 44 -1.83 -5.02 -2.33
C VAL A 44 -1.10 -5.30 -3.64
N ALA A 45 -1.67 -4.95 -4.79
CA ALA A 45 -1.05 -5.14 -6.09
C ALA A 45 0.22 -4.32 -6.26
N SER A 46 0.21 -3.03 -5.88
CA SER A 46 1.41 -2.20 -5.90
C SER A 46 2.45 -2.68 -4.88
N ALA A 47 2.03 -3.17 -3.71
CA ALA A 47 2.97 -3.75 -2.76
C ALA A 47 3.68 -4.99 -3.34
N ASP A 48 2.93 -5.89 -3.98
CA ASP A 48 3.50 -7.06 -4.66
C ASP A 48 4.45 -6.66 -5.79
N GLN A 49 4.02 -5.71 -6.64
CA GLN A 49 4.81 -5.20 -7.75
C GLN A 49 6.17 -4.64 -7.31
N TYR A 50 6.22 -3.97 -6.16
CA TYR A 50 7.42 -3.32 -5.65
C TYR A 50 8.13 -4.08 -4.51
N GLY A 51 7.66 -5.28 -4.17
CA GLY A 51 8.25 -6.10 -3.09
C GLY A 51 8.14 -5.43 -1.72
N LEU A 52 7.01 -4.79 -1.43
CA LEU A 52 6.71 -4.15 -0.16
C LEU A 52 5.76 -5.02 0.68
N ASP A 53 5.70 -4.77 1.98
CA ASP A 53 4.67 -5.31 2.86
C ASP A 53 3.41 -4.50 2.57
N TYR A 54 2.32 -5.19 2.24
CA TYR A 54 1.07 -4.57 1.83
C TYR A 54 0.49 -3.60 2.87
N ARG A 55 0.93 -3.69 4.13
CA ARG A 55 0.50 -2.80 5.22
C ARG A 55 1.24 -1.47 5.23
N LEU A 56 2.44 -1.39 4.64
CA LEU A 56 3.33 -0.24 4.78
C LEU A 56 2.67 1.04 4.25
N VAL A 57 2.22 1.03 2.99
CA VAL A 57 1.70 2.22 2.34
C VAL A 57 0.34 2.64 2.95
N PRO A 58 -0.63 1.75 3.20
CA PRO A 58 -1.83 2.12 3.95
C PRO A 58 -1.55 2.66 5.34
N ALA A 59 -0.60 2.08 6.09
CA ALA A 59 -0.24 2.58 7.42
C ALA A 59 0.32 4.01 7.39
N ILE A 60 1.09 4.36 6.35
CA ILE A 60 1.56 5.74 6.12
C ILE A 60 0.36 6.68 5.95
N THR A 61 -0.66 6.31 5.17
CA THR A 61 -1.87 7.15 5.00
C THR A 61 -2.61 7.37 6.33
N GLY A 62 -2.58 6.40 7.24
CA GLY A 62 -3.14 6.53 8.59
C GLY A 62 -2.47 7.65 9.38
N VAL A 63 -1.15 7.79 9.24
CA VAL A 63 -0.36 8.84 9.89
C VAL A 63 -0.60 10.20 9.24
N GLU A 64 -0.58 10.27 7.91
CA GLU A 64 -0.51 11.53 7.16
C GLU A 64 -1.88 12.19 6.98
N SER A 65 -2.93 11.40 6.77
CA SER A 65 -4.23 11.93 6.34
C SER A 65 -5.42 11.27 7.04
N THR A 66 -5.17 10.50 8.10
CA THR A 66 -6.20 9.65 8.73
C THR A 66 -6.86 8.75 7.68
N PHE A 67 -6.05 8.04 6.90
CA PHE A 67 -6.48 7.15 5.81
C PHE A 67 -7.24 7.90 4.69
N GLY A 68 -6.69 9.00 4.19
CA GLY A 68 -7.26 9.75 3.06
C GLY A 68 -8.46 10.63 3.43
N LYS A 69 -8.89 10.67 4.70
CA LYS A 69 -10.01 11.52 5.16
C LYS A 69 -9.64 13.00 5.23
N ARG A 70 -8.36 13.32 5.42
CA ARG A 70 -7.85 14.68 5.54
C ARG A 70 -6.80 14.93 4.46
N ILE A 71 -7.27 15.31 3.29
CA ILE A 71 -6.43 15.64 2.13
C ILE A 71 -6.92 16.94 1.48
N PRO A 72 -6.09 17.65 0.71
CA PRO A 72 -6.58 18.69 -0.18
C PRO A 72 -7.61 18.12 -1.16
N GLN A 73 -8.70 18.86 -1.39
CA GLN A 73 -9.79 18.41 -2.27
C GLN A 73 -9.26 17.99 -3.64
N ASN A 74 -9.72 16.86 -4.18
CA ASN A 74 -9.35 16.30 -5.49
C ASN A 74 -7.83 16.16 -5.71
N SER A 75 -7.04 15.93 -4.66
CA SER A 75 -5.57 15.75 -4.78
C SER A 75 -5.15 14.29 -4.85
N PHE A 76 -5.98 13.38 -4.32
CA PHE A 76 -5.64 11.96 -4.11
C PHE A 76 -4.31 11.77 -3.35
N ASN A 77 -3.92 12.76 -2.54
CA ASN A 77 -2.64 12.81 -1.85
C ASN A 77 -2.82 12.43 -0.37
N ALA A 78 -3.03 11.14 -0.10
CA ALA A 78 -3.18 10.62 1.26
C ALA A 78 -1.86 10.55 2.06
N TYR A 79 -0.74 10.99 1.48
CA TYR A 79 0.61 10.73 1.97
C TYR A 79 1.38 12.00 2.37
N GLY A 80 0.79 13.19 2.19
CA GLY A 80 1.49 14.46 2.41
C GLY A 80 2.58 14.73 1.37
N TRP A 81 2.47 14.14 0.17
CA TRP A 81 3.48 14.26 -0.88
C TRP A 81 3.71 15.71 -1.29
N ALA A 82 4.98 16.10 -1.42
CA ALA A 82 5.39 17.51 -1.61
C ALA A 82 4.70 18.47 -0.63
N ASN A 83 4.69 18.12 0.66
CA ASN A 83 4.01 18.87 1.73
C ASN A 83 2.48 19.02 1.53
N GLY A 84 1.87 18.14 0.73
CA GLY A 84 0.45 18.19 0.38
C GLY A 84 0.16 18.96 -0.92
N ASP A 85 1.14 19.63 -1.51
CA ASP A 85 0.92 20.48 -2.69
C ASP A 85 0.82 19.67 -3.99
N TYR A 86 1.30 18.42 -3.99
CA TYR A 86 1.18 17.56 -5.16
C TYR A 86 -0.26 17.04 -5.31
N ARG A 87 -0.76 17.07 -6.55
CA ARG A 87 -2.10 16.59 -6.92
C ARG A 87 -1.92 15.47 -7.93
N PHE A 88 -2.23 14.25 -7.50
CA PHE A 88 -2.24 13.09 -8.37
C PHE A 88 -3.49 13.09 -9.24
N GLU A 89 -3.50 12.25 -10.27
CA GLU A 89 -4.64 12.12 -11.19
C GLU A 89 -5.76 11.26 -10.60
N SER A 90 -5.39 10.28 -9.78
CA SER A 90 -6.31 9.30 -9.18
C SER A 90 -5.73 8.64 -7.94
N TRP A 91 -6.51 7.81 -7.25
CA TRP A 91 -6.02 6.99 -6.13
C TRP A 91 -5.05 5.91 -6.59
N GLU A 92 -5.34 5.25 -7.70
CA GLU A 92 -4.50 4.20 -8.29
C GLU A 92 -3.11 4.77 -8.64
N SER A 93 -3.07 5.94 -9.31
CA SER A 93 -1.81 6.59 -9.66
C SER A 93 -1.00 7.03 -8.44
N SER A 94 -1.65 7.49 -7.37
CA SER A 94 -0.96 7.92 -6.16
C SER A 94 -0.42 6.74 -5.34
N ILE A 95 -1.18 5.66 -5.24
CA ILE A 95 -0.75 4.40 -4.61
C ILE A 95 0.47 3.83 -5.31
N ASP A 96 0.42 3.72 -6.65
CA ASP A 96 1.52 3.18 -7.45
C ASP A 96 2.79 4.06 -7.32
N HIS A 97 2.64 5.37 -7.50
CA HIS A 97 3.75 6.32 -7.42
C HIS A 97 4.46 6.28 -6.06
N VAL A 98 3.70 6.28 -4.96
CA VAL A 98 4.28 6.28 -3.61
C VAL A 98 4.93 4.92 -3.32
N SER A 99 4.31 3.82 -3.73
CA SER A 99 4.88 2.47 -3.57
C SER A 99 6.20 2.33 -4.32
N MET A 100 6.23 2.70 -5.60
CA MET A 100 7.44 2.74 -6.41
C MET A 100 8.53 3.60 -5.77
N THR A 101 8.16 4.77 -5.26
CA THR A 101 9.14 5.71 -4.70
C THR A 101 9.73 5.19 -3.40
N LEU A 102 8.91 4.62 -2.51
CA LEU A 102 9.40 3.97 -1.29
C LEU A 102 10.39 2.85 -1.62
N LYS A 103 10.10 2.03 -2.63
CA LYS A 103 11.04 1.00 -3.07
C LYS A 103 12.34 1.61 -3.62
N THR A 104 12.24 2.40 -4.67
CA THR A 104 13.40 2.82 -5.50
C THR A 104 14.22 3.96 -4.89
N LYS A 105 13.62 4.85 -4.10
CA LYS A 105 14.29 6.03 -3.53
C LYS A 105 14.60 5.90 -2.05
N TYR A 106 13.93 4.99 -1.33
CA TYR A 106 14.20 4.75 0.09
C TYR A 106 14.88 3.41 0.31
N ILE A 107 14.16 2.30 0.09
CA ILE A 107 14.62 0.94 0.43
C ILE A 107 15.90 0.60 -0.34
N ASP A 108 15.88 0.73 -1.67
CA ASP A 108 17.03 0.44 -2.54
C ASP A 108 18.21 1.39 -2.34
N ARG A 109 17.97 2.50 -1.63
CA ARG A 109 19.00 3.48 -1.27
C ARG A 109 19.39 3.37 0.21
N GLY A 110 19.25 2.19 0.81
CA GLY A 110 19.74 1.91 2.16
C GLY A 110 18.80 2.32 3.30
N ALA A 111 17.50 2.50 3.02
CA ALA A 111 16.48 2.67 4.05
C ALA A 111 15.46 1.52 4.09
N PRO A 112 15.88 0.27 4.37
CA PRO A 112 15.00 -0.90 4.32
C PRO A 112 14.01 -1.03 5.49
N THR A 113 14.07 -0.16 6.50
CA THR A 113 13.20 -0.25 7.68
C THR A 113 12.32 0.98 7.82
N ILE A 114 11.16 0.83 8.46
CA ILE A 114 10.24 1.95 8.75
C ILE A 114 10.98 3.10 9.48
N ALA A 115 11.89 2.78 10.39
CA ALA A 115 12.71 3.78 11.08
C ALA A 115 13.65 4.52 10.12
N LYS A 116 14.32 3.81 9.21
CA LYS A 116 15.20 4.43 8.19
C LYS A 116 14.41 5.23 7.15
N ILE A 117 13.21 4.76 6.77
CA ILE A 117 12.28 5.50 5.90
C ILE A 117 11.86 6.79 6.60
N GLY A 118 11.41 6.72 7.86
CA GLY A 118 10.97 7.87 8.63
C GLY A 118 12.03 8.97 8.76
N ARG A 119 13.31 8.59 8.95
CA ARG A 119 14.43 9.56 8.97
C ARG A 119 14.61 10.37 7.68
N ARG A 120 14.11 9.88 6.54
CA ARG A 120 14.16 10.56 5.25
C ARG A 120 12.83 11.19 4.87
N TYR A 121 11.73 10.51 5.17
CA TYR A 121 10.37 10.88 4.78
C TYR A 121 9.83 12.01 5.64
N ALA A 122 10.03 11.91 6.96
CA ALA A 122 9.54 12.87 7.95
C ALA A 122 10.68 13.24 8.94
N PRO A 123 11.80 13.80 8.46
CA PRO A 123 13.01 14.00 9.26
C PRO A 123 12.83 14.78 10.59
N PRO A 124 11.97 15.81 10.71
CA PRO A 124 11.79 16.48 12.01
C PRO A 124 11.02 15.62 13.02
N SER A 125 10.38 14.51 12.62
CA SER A 125 9.51 13.71 13.47
C SER A 125 10.22 12.49 14.06
N SER A 126 10.38 12.48 15.38
CA SER A 126 10.83 11.30 16.13
C SER A 126 9.74 10.23 16.32
N THR A 127 8.46 10.59 16.11
CA THR A 127 7.32 9.71 16.41
C THR A 127 6.73 9.01 15.19
N TRP A 128 7.05 9.49 13.98
CA TRP A 128 6.46 9.02 12.73
C TRP A 128 6.57 7.50 12.56
N ALA A 129 7.77 6.96 12.71
CA ALA A 129 8.03 5.53 12.54
C ALA A 129 7.22 4.68 13.53
N GLY A 130 7.07 5.14 14.78
CA GLY A 130 6.25 4.46 15.79
C GLY A 130 4.76 4.44 15.42
N LYS A 131 4.24 5.55 14.88
CA LYS A 131 2.84 5.63 14.42
C LYS A 131 2.57 4.74 13.21
N VAL A 132 3.52 4.65 12.27
CA VAL A 132 3.41 3.72 11.13
C VAL A 132 3.41 2.26 11.64
N LYS A 133 4.35 1.90 12.53
CA LYS A 133 4.36 0.56 13.16
C LYS A 133 3.07 0.24 13.90
N TYR A 134 2.48 1.22 14.59
CA TYR A 134 1.17 1.08 15.24
C TYR A 134 0.07 0.71 14.23
N PHE A 135 -0.01 1.42 13.10
CA PHE A 135 -1.03 1.11 12.09
C PHE A 135 -0.78 -0.20 11.34
N VAL A 136 0.48 -0.55 11.06
CA VAL A 136 0.83 -1.86 10.52
C VAL A 136 0.26 -2.98 11.41
N ALA A 137 0.47 -2.91 12.72
CA ALA A 137 -0.01 -3.90 13.68
C ALA A 137 -1.55 -3.89 13.86
N LYS A 138 -2.22 -2.79 13.50
CA LYS A 138 -3.68 -2.66 13.53
C LYS A 138 -4.34 -3.23 12.27
N ILE A 139 -3.69 -3.11 11.11
CA ILE A 139 -4.18 -3.67 9.85
C ILE A 139 -4.14 -5.19 9.91
N ASP A 140 -3.00 -5.77 10.29
CA ASP A 140 -2.87 -7.22 10.48
C ASP A 140 -1.80 -7.51 11.53
N LYS A 141 -2.10 -8.48 12.39
CA LYS A 141 -1.26 -8.93 13.51
C LYS A 141 -0.23 -9.98 13.10
N LEU A 142 -0.27 -10.47 11.86
CA LEU A 142 0.75 -11.39 11.36
C LEU A 142 2.16 -10.75 11.46
N PRO A 143 3.23 -11.54 11.63
CA PRO A 143 4.59 -11.01 11.61
C PRO A 143 4.86 -10.16 10.36
N LEU A 144 5.72 -9.15 10.50
CA LEU A 144 6.19 -8.37 9.35
C LEU A 144 6.97 -9.24 8.39
N SER A 145 6.74 -9.08 7.08
CA SER A 145 7.57 -9.75 6.07
C SER A 145 9.00 -9.16 6.02
N PHE A 146 9.21 -8.00 6.65
CA PHE A 146 10.50 -7.39 6.96
C PHE A 146 10.50 -6.62 8.28
N ASP A 147 11.46 -6.91 9.17
CA ASP A 147 11.84 -6.04 10.30
C ASP A 147 13.26 -6.44 10.77
N ILE A 148 14.31 -5.75 10.27
CA ILE A 148 15.61 -5.60 10.97
C ILE A 148 16.24 -4.23 10.66
#